data_AF-A0AAU8JEA6-F1
#
_entry.id   AF-A0AAU8JEA6-F1
#
_cell.length_a   1.000
_cell.length_b   1.000
_cell.length_c   1.000
_cell.angle_alpha   90.00
_cell.angle_beta   90.00
_cell.angle_gamma   90.00
#
_symmetry.space_group_name_H-M   'P 1'
#
loop_
_entity.id
_entity.type
_entity.pdbx_description
1 polymer ?
#
loop_
_entity_poly.entity_id
_entity_poly.type
_entity_poly.pdbx_seq_one_letter_code
_entity_poly.pdbx_strand_id
1 'polypeptide(L)'
;MAGIAHEINNPVIFIYGNIDRTGEYVEDLINLLKLYQGKYPQSAPKIQYNIEAINIIFFQKYLKKVLNYMKIVAQRPVQFLRNLSCMKRK
;
A
#
# COMPACT_ATOMS: atom_id res chain seq x y z
N MET A 1 -5.10 7.05 -30.58
CA MET A 1 -5.98 7.92 -29.77
C MET A 1 -5.83 7.51 -28.31
N ALA A 2 -5.09 8.29 -27.52
CA ALA A 2 -5.09 8.18 -26.06
C ALA A 2 -6.44 8.72 -25.57
N GLY A 3 -7.46 7.84 -25.53
CA GLY A 3 -8.79 8.20 -25.04
C GLY A 3 -8.86 8.09 -23.51
N ILE A 4 -9.95 8.60 -22.92
CA ILE A 4 -10.31 8.53 -21.49
C ILE A 4 -10.04 7.15 -20.87
N ALA A 5 -10.18 6.07 -21.65
CA ALA A 5 -9.82 4.71 -21.23
C ALA A 5 -8.33 4.55 -20.87
N HIS A 6 -7.38 5.12 -21.63
CA HIS A 6 -5.95 5.09 -21.28
C HIS A 6 -5.63 5.90 -20.01
N GLU A 7 -6.32 7.01 -19.77
CA GLU A 7 -6.11 7.87 -18.60
C GLU A 7 -6.71 7.28 -17.31
N ILE A 8 -7.86 6.60 -17.38
CA ILE A 8 -8.42 5.84 -16.25
C ILE A 8 -7.60 4.57 -15.96
N ASN A 9 -7.00 3.94 -16.99
CA ASN A 9 -6.24 2.70 -16.85
C ASN A 9 -4.89 2.90 -16.16
N ASN A 10 -4.19 3.99 -16.45
CA ASN A 10 -2.87 4.26 -15.88
C ASN A 10 -2.84 4.28 -14.34
N PRO A 11 -3.72 4.99 -13.61
CA PRO A 11 -3.69 5.00 -12.16
C PRO A 11 -4.06 3.63 -11.56
N VAL A 12 -5.06 2.91 -12.10
CA VAL A 12 -5.48 1.62 -11.52
C VAL A 12 -4.44 0.52 -11.75
N ILE A 13 -3.85 0.46 -12.95
CA ILE A 13 -2.76 -0.47 -13.26
C ILE A 13 -1.52 -0.13 -12.42
N PHE A 14 -1.20 1.16 -12.30
CA PHE A 14 -0.07 1.62 -11.47
C PHE A 14 -0.26 1.25 -9.99
N ILE A 15 -1.45 1.50 -9.42
CA ILE A 15 -1.78 1.12 -8.05
C ILE A 15 -1.67 -0.41 -7.89
N TYR A 16 -2.34 -1.19 -8.73
CA TYR A 16 -2.32 -2.66 -8.64
C TYR A 16 -0.90 -3.24 -8.73
N GLY A 17 -0.08 -2.71 -9.65
CA GLY A 17 1.30 -3.16 -9.83
C GLY A 17 2.24 -2.81 -8.68
N ASN A 18 1.92 -1.80 -7.86
CA ASN A 18 2.79 -1.33 -6.78
C ASN A 18 2.30 -1.67 -5.37
N ILE A 19 1.05 -2.15 -5.19
CA ILE A 19 0.48 -2.41 -3.85
C ILE A 19 1.35 -3.36 -3.02
N ASP A 20 1.80 -4.47 -3.59
CA ASP A 20 2.58 -5.47 -2.84
C ASP A 20 3.92 -4.88 -2.39
N ARG A 21 4.65 -4.24 -3.32
CA ARG A 21 5.90 -3.53 -3.03
C ARG A 21 5.73 -2.39 -2.02
N THR A 22 4.61 -1.67 -2.09
CA THR A 22 4.28 -0.62 -1.11
C THR A 22 4.07 -1.24 0.27
N GLY A 23 3.41 -2.40 0.35
CA GLY A 23 3.27 -3.16 1.59
C GLY A 23 4.62 -3.54 2.19
N GLU A 24 5.53 -4.08 1.38
CA GLU A 24 6.90 -4.42 1.79
C GLU A 24 7.63 -3.22 2.38
N TYR A 25 7.63 -2.07 1.68
CA TYR A 25 8.30 -0.86 2.18
C TYR A 25 7.73 -0.35 3.49
N VAL A 26 6.41 -0.45 3.70
CA VAL A 26 5.85 -0.02 4.99
C VAL A 26 6.14 -1.03 6.10
N GLU A 27 6.22 -2.32 5.80
CA GLU A 27 6.68 -3.30 6.78
C GLU A 27 8.13 -3.03 7.21
N ASP A 28 9.02 -2.69 6.29
CA ASP A 28 10.40 -2.30 6.60
C ASP A 28 10.46 -1.08 7.54
N LEU A 29 9.66 -0.05 7.27
CA LEU A 29 9.55 1.14 8.12
C LEU A 29 9.01 0.81 9.52
N ILE A 30 8.00 -0.04 9.61
CA ILE A 30 7.44 -0.47 10.91
C ILE A 30 8.49 -1.28 11.69
N ASN A 31 9.24 -2.15 11.02
CA ASN A 31 10.31 -2.92 11.64
C ASN A 31 11.42 -2.01 12.17
N LEU A 32 11.81 -0.99 11.40
CA LEU A 32 12.76 0.02 11.84
C LEU A 32 12.28 0.77 13.09
N LEU A 33 11.00 1.18 13.12
CA LEU A 33 10.41 1.85 14.27
C LEU A 33 10.39 0.94 15.51
N LYS A 34 10.08 -0.35 15.36
CA LYS A 34 10.14 -1.34 16.45
C LYS A 34 11.56 -1.51 16.98
N LEU A 35 12.56 -1.57 16.08
CA LEU A 35 13.97 -1.64 16.47
C LEU A 35 14.40 -0.40 17.27
N TYR A 36 14.00 0.80 16.81
CA TYR A 36 14.25 2.04 17.54
C TYR A 36 13.64 2.03 18.94
N GLN A 37 12.37 1.62 19.06
CA GLN A 37 11.68 1.51 20.35
C GLN A 37 12.34 0.51 21.29
N GLY A 38 12.79 -0.63 20.78
CA GLY A 38 13.50 -1.64 21.57
C GLY A 38 14.85 -1.13 22.10
N LYS A 39 15.57 -0.32 21.30
CA LYS A 39 16.87 0.24 21.69
C LYS A 39 16.75 1.45 22.61
N TYR A 40 15.69 2.25 22.48
CA TYR A 40 15.46 3.48 23.24
C TYR A 40 14.09 3.47 23.96
N PRO A 41 13.90 2.56 24.94
CA PRO A 41 12.62 2.41 25.64
C PRO A 41 12.24 3.63 26.49
N GLN A 42 13.21 4.44 26.88
CA GLN A 42 13.00 5.75 27.53
C GLN A 42 13.40 6.87 26.57
N SER A 43 12.65 6.99 25.48
CA SER A 43 12.77 8.09 24.54
C SER A 43 12.41 9.43 25.21
N ALA A 44 12.83 10.55 24.62
CA ALA A 44 12.41 11.88 25.09
C ALA A 44 10.87 11.96 25.20
N PRO A 45 10.30 12.66 26.20
CA PRO A 45 8.85 12.65 26.46
C PRO A 45 7.99 12.95 25.24
N LYS A 46 8.45 13.86 24.38
CA LYS A 46 7.77 14.21 23.12
C LYS A 46 7.67 13.01 22.16
N ILE A 47 8.72 12.20 22.07
CA ILE A 47 8.75 11.01 21.20
C ILE A 47 7.84 9.92 21.77
N GLN A 48 7.89 9.70 23.09
CA GLN A 48 7.05 8.72 23.78
C GLN A 48 5.55 9.01 23.57
N TYR A 49 5.15 10.27 23.74
CA TYR A 49 3.77 10.71 23.51
C TYR A 49 3.31 10.43 22.07
N ASN A 50 4.15 10.71 21.07
CA ASN A 50 3.80 10.46 19.67
C ASN A 50 3.71 8.97 19.35
N ILE A 51 4.60 8.15 19.92
CA ILE A 51 4.57 6.69 19.78
C ILE A 51 3.24 6.11 20.30
N GLU A 52 2.81 6.55 21.48
CA GLU A 52 1.57 6.11 22.11
C GLU A 52 0.35 6.57 21.31
N ALA A 53 0.36 7.82 20.82
CA ALA A 53 -0.73 8.38 20.01
C ALA A 53 -0.90 7.66 18.65
N ILE A 54 0.20 7.25 18.01
CA ILE A 54 0.16 6.56 16.70
C ILE A 54 -0.38 5.13 16.83
N ASN A 55 -0.16 4.46 17.96
CA ASN A 55 -0.50 3.04 18.18
C ASN A 55 -0.09 2.14 16.98
N ILE A 56 1.22 1.88 16.88
CA ILE A 56 1.84 1.21 15.72
C ILE A 56 1.20 -0.14 15.39
N ILE A 57 0.75 -0.89 16.40
CA ILE A 57 0.10 -2.20 16.20
C ILE A 57 -1.23 -2.04 15.45
N PHE A 58 -2.05 -1.07 15.88
CA PHE A 58 -3.31 -0.79 15.21
C PHE A 58 -3.09 -0.22 13.81
N PHE A 59 -2.13 0.71 13.66
CA PHE A 59 -1.73 1.25 12.36
C PHE A 59 -1.31 0.15 11.39
N GLN A 60 -0.45 -0.78 11.82
CA GLN A 60 -0.01 -1.91 11.00
C GLN A 60 -1.20 -2.77 10.54
N LYS A 61 -2.12 -3.10 11.46
CA LYS A 61 -3.31 -3.91 11.14
C LYS A 61 -4.23 -3.18 10.15
N TYR A 62 -4.45 -1.89 10.38
CA TYR A 62 -5.27 -1.07 9.50
C TYR A 62 -4.68 -0.96 8.10
N LEU A 63 -3.37 -0.69 8.00
CA LEU A 63 -2.68 -0.60 6.72
C LEU A 63 -2.78 -1.88 5.91
N LYS A 64 -2.54 -3.05 6.53
CA LYS A 64 -2.70 -4.35 5.85
C LYS A 64 -4.11 -4.52 5.29
N LYS A 65 -5.13 -4.11 6.06
CA LYS A 65 -6.52 -4.15 5.60
C LYS A 65 -6.74 -3.22 4.40
N VAL A 66 -6.21 -2.01 4.43
CA VAL A 66 -6.34 -1.02 3.35
C VAL A 66 -5.64 -1.50 2.08
N LEU A 67 -4.40 -1.99 2.17
CA LEU A 67 -3.67 -2.50 1.01
C LEU A 67 -4.37 -3.71 0.37
N ASN A 68 -4.85 -4.65 1.18
CA ASN A 68 -5.65 -5.78 0.69
C ASN A 68 -6.94 -5.32 0.02
N TYR A 69 -7.62 -4.33 0.59
CA TYR A 69 -8.82 -3.77 -0.01
C TYR A 69 -8.53 -3.10 -1.36
N MET A 70 -7.47 -2.28 -1.44
CA MET A 70 -7.02 -1.67 -2.70
C MET A 70 -6.69 -2.74 -3.75
N LYS A 71 -6.08 -3.86 -3.34
CA LYS A 71 -5.75 -4.97 -4.24
C LYS A 71 -7.01 -5.58 -4.84
N ILE A 72 -8.01 -5.86 -3.99
CA ILE A 72 -9.30 -6.42 -4.41
C ILE A 72 -10.02 -5.47 -5.37
N VAL A 73 -10.09 -4.17 -5.03
CA VAL A 73 -10.78 -3.16 -5.85
C VAL A 73 -10.10 -2.98 -7.21
N ALA A 74 -8.77 -2.94 -7.24
CA ALA A 74 -8.01 -2.74 -8.48
C ALA A 74 -7.92 -4.00 -9.36
N GLN A 75 -8.15 -5.20 -8.81
CA GLN A 75 -8.02 -6.46 -9.54
C GLN A 75 -9.01 -6.59 -10.71
N ARG A 76 -10.30 -6.31 -10.49
CA ARG A 76 -11.34 -6.52 -11.53
C ARG A 76 -11.13 -5.63 -12.76
N PRO A 77 -10.90 -4.31 -12.63
CA PRO A 77 -10.58 -3.46 -13.78
C PRO A 77 -9.32 -3.94 -14.51
N VAL A 78 -8.26 -4.30 -13.80
CA VAL A 78 -7.00 -4.77 -14.42
C VAL A 78 -7.23 -6.05 -15.23
N GLN A 79 -8.00 -7.01 -14.71
CA GLN A 79 -8.33 -8.24 -15.43
C GLN A 79 -9.14 -7.98 -16.70
N PHE A 80 -10.17 -7.12 -16.61
CA PHE A 80 -10.97 -6.71 -17.77
C PHE A 80 -10.10 -6.13 -18.89
N LEU A 81 -9.17 -5.24 -18.53
CA LEU A 81 -8.24 -4.61 -19.47
C LEU A 81 -7.26 -5.59 -20.10
N ARG A 82 -6.73 -6.54 -19.32
CA ARG A 82 -5.87 -7.60 -19.87
C ARG A 82 -6.61 -8.44 -20.90
N ASN A 83 -7.87 -8.78 -20.64
CA ASN A 83 -8.69 -9.55 -21.57
C ASN A 83 -8.96 -8.78 -22.87
N LEU A 84 -9.31 -7.50 -22.79
CA LEU A 84 -9.48 -6.64 -23.97
C LEU A 84 -8.19 -6.53 -24.81
N SER A 85 -7.05 -6.41 -24.13
CA SER A 85 -5.74 -6.32 -24.79
C SER A 85 -5.34 -7.62 -25.48
N CYS A 86 -5.77 -8.77 -24.95
CA CYS A 86 -5.57 -10.08 -25.56
C CYS A 86 -6.46 -10.27 -26.80
N MET A 87 -7.72 -9.84 -26.74
CA MET A 87 -8.67 -9.96 -27.85
C MET A 87 -8.29 -9.10 -29.06
N LYS A 88 -7.68 -7.92 -28.86
CA LYS A 88 -7.20 -7.06 -29.96
C LYS A 88 -5.99 -7.60 -30.73
N ARG A 89 -5.37 -8.70 -30.27
CA ARG A 89 -4.21 -9.35 -30.91
C ARG A 89 -4.58 -10.63 -31.67
N LYS A 90 -5.87 -10.99 -31.71
CA LYS A 90 -6.44 -12.00 -32.60
C LYS A 90 -7.19 -11.30 -33.74
#